data_AF-E7C2C2-F1
#
_entry.id   AF-E7C2C2-F1
#
_cell.length_a   1.000
_cell.length_b   1.000
_cell.length_c   1.000
_cell.angle_alpha   90.00
_cell.angle_beta   90.00
_cell.angle_gamma   90.00
#
_symmetry.space_group_name_H-M   'P 1'
#
loop_
_entity.id
_entity.type
_entity.pdbx_description
1 polymer ?
#
loop_
_entity_poly.entity_id
_entity_poly.type
_entity_poly.pdbx_seq_one_letter_code
_entity_poly.pdbx_strand_id
1 'polypeptide(L)'
;MKPIAFGRFVPFKTNPDAPAAAKSILNEASKDLSSPIVAVIKIDTQNGRSLVSSGADMLAVVNAAFDSKEVYSNIKSLNKLFQSRERTLIT
;
A
#
# COMPACT_ATOMS: atom_id res chain seq x y z
N MET A 1 -9.74 -15.65 5.94
CA MET A 1 -10.14 -14.24 5.74
C MET A 1 -9.45 -13.70 4.48
N LYS A 2 -10.16 -13.00 3.59
CA LYS A 2 -9.59 -12.47 2.32
C LYS A 2 -9.27 -10.98 2.49
N PRO A 3 -8.11 -10.49 2.02
CA PRO A 3 -7.78 -9.06 2.11
C PRO A 3 -8.67 -8.23 1.17
N ILE A 4 -8.93 -6.99 1.57
CA ILE A 4 -9.71 -6.02 0.78
C ILE A 4 -8.74 -5.02 0.15
N ALA A 5 -8.83 -4.88 -1.17
CA ALA A 5 -7.93 -4.04 -1.95
C ALA A 5 -8.49 -2.63 -2.16
N PHE A 6 -7.68 -1.63 -1.84
CA PHE A 6 -7.95 -0.22 -2.12
C PHE A 6 -6.87 0.30 -3.05
N GLY A 7 -7.26 1.00 -4.11
CA GLY A 7 -6.33 1.36 -5.17
C GLY A 7 -6.42 2.81 -5.62
N ARG A 8 -5.43 3.21 -6.42
CA ARG A 8 -5.36 4.52 -7.10
C ARG A 8 -5.16 5.70 -6.13
N PHE A 9 -4.11 5.64 -5.32
CA PHE A 9 -3.71 6.76 -4.44
C PHE A 9 -2.81 7.79 -5.12
N VAL A 10 -2.37 7.53 -6.35
CA VAL A 10 -1.52 8.40 -7.15
C VAL A 10 -1.97 8.39 -8.62
N PRO A 11 -1.85 9.52 -9.36
CA PRO A 11 -2.13 9.56 -10.80
C PRO A 11 -1.20 8.67 -11.62
N PHE A 12 -1.65 8.16 -12.77
CA PHE A 12 -0.81 7.39 -13.70
C PHE A 12 -1.29 7.40 -15.15
N LYS A 13 -0.36 7.13 -16.07
CA LYS A 13 -0.54 7.30 -17.53
C LYS A 13 -1.71 6.53 -18.14
N THR A 14 -2.02 5.34 -17.65
CA THR A 14 -3.08 4.48 -18.23
C THR A 14 -4.49 4.99 -17.93
N ASN A 15 -4.64 5.88 -16.94
CA ASN A 15 -5.91 6.53 -16.64
C ASN A 15 -5.59 7.85 -15.93
N PRO A 16 -5.30 8.93 -16.68
CA PRO A 16 -4.88 10.21 -16.10
C PRO A 16 -6.05 10.99 -15.48
N ASP A 17 -7.27 10.82 -16.00
CA ASP A 17 -8.41 11.68 -15.67
C ASP A 17 -9.20 11.23 -14.44
N ALA A 18 -9.07 9.98 -14.00
CA ALA A 18 -9.76 9.57 -12.78
C ALA A 18 -9.13 10.23 -11.53
N PRO A 19 -9.91 10.63 -10.53
CA PRO A 19 -9.37 11.22 -9.31
C PRO A 19 -8.55 10.18 -8.53
N ALA A 20 -7.56 10.64 -7.76
CA ALA A 20 -6.88 9.80 -6.79
C ALA A 20 -7.80 9.57 -5.57
N ALA A 21 -7.80 8.35 -5.04
CA ALA A 21 -8.49 8.04 -3.80
C ALA A 21 -7.87 8.80 -2.62
N ALA A 22 -8.70 9.31 -1.73
CA ALA A 22 -8.24 9.91 -0.48
C ALA A 22 -7.61 8.83 0.40
N LYS A 23 -6.42 9.08 0.96
CA LYS A 23 -5.75 8.12 1.84
C LYS A 23 -6.52 7.86 3.14
N SER A 24 -7.41 8.77 3.55
CA SER A 24 -8.27 8.62 4.73
C SER A 24 -9.15 7.37 4.66
N ILE A 25 -9.50 6.89 3.46
CA ILE A 25 -10.28 5.67 3.29
C ILE A 25 -9.59 4.44 3.87
N LEU A 26 -8.25 4.40 3.87
CA LEU A 26 -7.48 3.31 4.48
C LEU A 26 -7.62 3.32 5.99
N ASN A 27 -7.70 4.51 6.60
CA ASN A 27 -7.81 4.69 8.03
C ASN A 27 -9.22 4.31 8.50
N GLU A 28 -10.24 4.79 7.78
CA GLU A 28 -11.65 4.42 7.99
C GLU A 28 -11.83 2.89 7.88
N ALA A 29 -11.39 2.31 6.78
CA ALA A 29 -11.43 0.86 6.57
C ALA A 29 -10.69 0.10 7.69
N SER A 30 -9.55 0.60 8.17
CA SER A 30 -8.78 -0.07 9.23
C SER A 30 -9.49 -0.10 10.59
N LYS A 31 -10.50 0.73 10.79
CA LYS A 31 -11.33 0.76 11.98
C LYS A 31 -12.58 -0.10 11.81
N ASP A 32 -13.17 -0.08 10.62
CA ASP A 32 -14.48 -0.68 10.37
C ASP A 32 -14.40 -2.13 9.86
N LEU A 33 -13.26 -2.53 9.28
CA LEU A 33 -13.07 -3.83 8.67
C LEU A 33 -12.13 -4.71 9.51
N SER A 34 -12.58 -5.93 9.77
CA SER A 34 -11.76 -6.98 10.39
C SER A 34 -10.78 -7.61 9.39
N SER A 35 -11.06 -7.55 8.09
CA SER A 35 -10.17 -8.05 7.04
C SER A 35 -8.90 -7.20 6.88
N PRO A 36 -7.75 -7.79 6.51
CA PRO A 36 -6.56 -7.03 6.19
C PRO A 36 -6.77 -6.13 4.96
N ILE A 37 -6.14 -4.97 4.98
CA ILE A 37 -6.29 -3.95 3.94
C ILE A 37 -5.01 -3.91 3.11
N VAL A 38 -5.15 -4.04 1.79
CA VAL A 38 -4.02 -3.94 0.85
C VAL A 38 -4.16 -2.70 -0.02
N ALA A 39 -3.12 -1.85 -0.03
CA ALA A 39 -3.04 -0.76 -0.99
C ALA A 39 -2.43 -1.26 -2.30
N VAL A 40 -3.09 -0.94 -3.42
CA VAL A 40 -2.73 -1.45 -4.75
C VAL A 40 -2.59 -0.31 -5.76
N ILE A 41 -1.99 -0.64 -6.92
CA ILE A 41 -1.80 0.22 -8.09
C ILE A 41 -0.77 1.33 -7.85
N LYS A 42 0.32 1.29 -8.62
CA LYS A 42 1.35 2.34 -8.70
C LYS A 42 2.02 2.66 -7.35
N ILE A 43 2.23 1.61 -6.55
CA ILE A 43 2.92 1.70 -5.26
C ILE A 43 4.44 1.58 -5.46
N ASP A 44 5.19 2.42 -4.76
CA ASP A 44 6.65 2.40 -4.69
C ASP A 44 7.16 2.82 -3.30
N THR A 45 8.48 2.96 -3.15
CA THR A 45 9.11 3.38 -1.88
C THR A 45 8.83 4.84 -1.51
N GLN A 46 8.49 5.70 -2.47
CA GLN A 46 8.22 7.12 -2.22
C GLN A 46 6.81 7.32 -1.66
N ASN A 47 5.82 6.60 -2.20
CA ASN A 47 4.43 6.76 -1.78
C ASN A 47 3.97 5.73 -0.72
N GLY A 48 4.59 4.55 -0.68
CA GLY A 48 4.15 3.41 0.12
C GLY A 48 4.17 3.69 1.63
N ARG A 49 5.15 4.45 2.13
CA ARG A 49 5.22 4.84 3.56
C ARG A 49 3.92 5.52 4.00
N SER A 50 3.41 6.46 3.20
CA SER A 50 2.21 7.21 3.55
C SER A 50 0.96 6.35 3.59
N LEU A 51 0.90 5.28 2.78
CA LEU A 51 -0.24 4.37 2.72
C LEU A 51 -0.23 3.41 3.90
N VAL A 52 0.95 2.91 4.28
CA VAL A 52 1.13 2.13 5.51
C VAL A 52 0.75 2.99 6.73
N SER A 53 1.22 4.24 6.79
CA SER A 53 0.86 5.19 7.85
C SER A 53 -0.64 5.53 7.86
N SER A 54 -1.32 5.43 6.72
CA SER A 54 -2.76 5.69 6.60
C SER A 54 -3.63 4.48 6.91
N GLY A 55 -3.07 3.29 7.17
CA GLY A 55 -3.83 2.13 7.61
C GLY A 55 -3.68 0.88 6.75
N ALA A 56 -2.92 0.92 5.64
CA ALA A 56 -2.66 -0.27 4.83
C ALA A 56 -1.82 -1.29 5.61
N ASP A 57 -2.28 -2.53 5.66
CA ASP A 57 -1.55 -3.67 6.26
C ASP A 57 -0.58 -4.30 5.27
N MET A 58 -0.87 -4.15 3.98
CA MET A 58 -0.11 -4.72 2.88
C MET A 58 0.02 -3.72 1.73
N LEU A 59 1.10 -3.85 0.95
CA LEU A 59 1.31 -3.11 -0.29
C LEU A 59 1.47 -4.12 -1.44
N ALA A 60 0.69 -3.97 -2.51
CA ALA A 60 0.90 -4.74 -3.74
C ALA A 60 1.80 -3.96 -4.70
N VAL A 61 2.96 -4.53 -5.01
CA VAL A 61 4.01 -3.91 -5.84
C VAL A 61 4.44 -4.86 -6.95
N VAL A 62 4.68 -4.31 -8.14
CA VAL A 62 5.25 -5.04 -9.28
C VAL A 62 6.50 -4.30 -9.75
N ASN A 63 6.32 -3.13 -10.37
CA ASN A 63 7.42 -2.33 -10.90
C ASN A 63 8.46 -1.95 -9.83
N ALA A 64 8.02 -1.51 -8.65
CA ALA A 64 8.93 -1.16 -7.56
C ALA A 64 9.76 -2.35 -7.06
N ALA A 65 9.34 -3.59 -7.32
CA ALA A 65 10.11 -4.79 -7.02
C ALA A 65 11.02 -5.18 -8.21
N PHE A 66 10.50 -5.16 -9.43
CA PHE A 66 11.09 -5.87 -10.58
C PHE A 66 11.65 -4.99 -11.71
N ASP A 67 11.42 -3.67 -11.73
CA ASP A 67 11.92 -2.79 -12.82
C ASP A 67 13.44 -2.49 -12.71
N SER A 68 14.12 -3.04 -11.70
CA SER A 68 15.57 -2.92 -11.50
C SER A 68 16.22 -4.30 -11.37
N LYS A 69 17.50 -4.40 -11.74
CA LYS A 69 18.32 -5.60 -11.56
C LYS A 69 18.56 -5.95 -10.09
N GLU A 70 18.35 -5.00 -9.18
CA GLU A 70 18.57 -5.15 -7.73
C GLU A 70 17.30 -5.51 -6.96
N VAL A 71 16.59 -6.56 -7.39
CA VAL A 71 15.31 -6.99 -6.80
C VAL A 71 15.39 -7.14 -5.28
N TYR A 72 16.44 -7.77 -4.75
CA TYR A 72 16.61 -7.94 -3.31
C TYR A 72 16.73 -6.59 -2.56
N SER A 73 17.49 -5.64 -3.09
CA SER A 73 17.67 -4.30 -2.53
C SER A 73 16.35 -3.53 -2.49
N ASN A 74 15.56 -3.65 -3.57
CA ASN A 74 14.23 -3.04 -3.66
C ASN A 74 13.26 -3.62 -2.64
N ILE A 75 13.17 -4.95 -2.54
CA ILE A 75 12.31 -5.62 -1.56
C ILE A 75 12.73 -5.25 -0.13
N LYS A 76 14.03 -5.18 0.15
CA LYS A 76 14.53 -4.72 1.46
C LYS A 76 14.09 -3.29 1.77
N SER A 77 14.13 -2.40 0.78
CA SER A 77 13.68 -1.01 0.92
C SER A 77 12.16 -0.90 1.11
N LEU A 78 11.38 -1.71 0.41
CA LEU A 78 9.93 -1.80 0.56
C LEU A 78 9.52 -2.34 1.93
N ASN A 79 10.20 -3.36 2.45
CA ASN A 79 9.94 -3.91 3.77
C ASN A 79 10.24 -2.91 4.90
N LYS A 80 11.23 -2.02 4.72
CA LYS A 80 11.52 -0.94 5.68
C LYS A 80 10.33 0.02 5.88
N LEU A 81 9.41 0.10 4.92
CA LEU A 81 8.21 0.94 5.03
C LEU A 81 7.26 0.49 6.15
N PHE A 82 7.44 -0.70 6.72
CA PHE A 82 6.58 -1.26 7.77
C PHE A 82 7.18 -1.20 9.18
N GLN A 83 8.45 -0.81 9.34
CA GLN A 83 9.20 -0.91 10.60
C GLN A 83 8.67 -0.05 11.77
N SER A 84 7.59 0.72 11.58
CA SER A 84 6.98 1.55 12.64
C SER A 84 5.51 1.22 12.92
N ARG A 85 5.00 0.07 12.47
CA ARG A 85 3.59 -0.30 12.67
C ARG A 85 3.46 -1.77 13.08
N GLU A 86 3.01 -2.02 14.31
CA GLU A 86 2.43 -3.29 14.72
C GLU A 86 0.91 -3.11 14.73
N ARG A 87 0.18 -3.87 13.92
CA ARG A 87 -1.29 -3.97 14.04
C ARG A 87 -1.59 -5.26 14.79
N THR A 88 -2.02 -5.16 16.04
CA THR A 88 -2.54 -6.31 16.77
C THR A 88 -3.85 -6.72 16.11
N LEU A 89 -3.88 -7.92 15.51
CA LEU A 89 -5.12 -8.52 15.05
C LEU A 89 -5.90 -8.93 16.30
N ILE A 90 -6.96 -8.21 16.62
CA ILE A 90 -7.89 -8.61 17.67
C ILE A 90 -8.65 -9.83 17.12
N THR A 91 -8.48 -10.98 17.76
CA THR A 91 -9.16 -12.24 17.41
C THR A 91 -10.47 -12.36 18.17
#